data_AF-A0ABD1KC09-F1
#
_entry.id   AF-A0ABD1KC09-F1
#
_cell.length_a   1.000
_cell.length_b   1.000
_cell.length_c   1.000
_cell.angle_alpha   90.00
_cell.angle_beta   90.00
_cell.angle_gamma   90.00
#
_symmetry.space_group_name_H-M   'P 1'
#
loop_
_entity.id
_entity.type
_entity.pdbx_description
1 polymer ?
#
loop_
_entity_poly.entity_id
_entity_poly.type
_entity_poly.pdbx_seq_one_letter_code
_entity_poly.pdbx_strand_id
1 'polypeptide(L)'
;MADAEDNVSIPEFSNLLQMDPYLKPYEKDFQRRLGLFQRQLQLLEEAEGGFDQFTRGYSSFGVQRQPDNSLIFKEWAPAAEALFLTGDFNGWDKFSHPYSKQDFGKWKLHLPPKEDNSPAVAHGSKLKVVVHTKAGERLYRISPWAKYVTRPEKAVIYDWVHWDPPQPYRHKHPRPKKPRSLRIYESHVGIASPEGKIASYSNFTANVLPRIKDLGYNCIQLMAIMEHAYYASFGYQVTSFFAASSRFGTPEELKELIDVAHSLGIVVLLDVVHSHASKNSEDGLNLFDGSDSCYFHGGERGENKLWTAASSTTPGRDALAPCRRGDGGEVGTAMRCKSATSEQSPCRSPRVAFRFLDWEVLRFLLSNLRWWMDEYRFDGFRFDGVTSMLYHHHGIGVGFSGDYSEYFGLQVDEDSLVYLMLSNHMLHSLYEHCITIGEDVSGMPALCRPVSEGGCGFDYRLAMAIPDKWIQSLTNPTKGLHSSRDPPPYPPPPHPSPLPTPPRTPPRTPPRPSEASCQGDACLINEAPPATELSCKRA
;
A
#
# COMPACT_ATOMS: atom_id res chain seq x y z
N MET A 1 -26.66 21.01 13.26
CA MET A 1 -25.61 21.15 14.29
C MET A 1 -24.31 21.21 13.52
N ALA A 2 -23.80 22.42 13.31
CA ALA A 2 -22.65 22.71 12.45
C ALA A 2 -21.83 23.85 13.07
N ASP A 3 -21.59 23.72 14.38
CA ASP A 3 -21.16 24.80 15.27
C ASP A 3 -20.04 24.28 16.20
N ALA A 4 -19.15 23.48 15.64
CA ALA A 4 -17.99 22.86 16.30
C ALA A 4 -16.81 22.70 15.31
N GLU A 5 -16.57 23.74 14.48
CA GLU A 5 -15.29 23.91 13.78
C GLU A 5 -14.27 24.50 14.78
N ASP A 6 -13.91 23.71 15.79
CA ASP A 6 -12.82 24.06 16.69
C ASP A 6 -11.52 24.20 15.89
N ASN A 7 -10.73 25.23 16.21
CA ASN A 7 -9.43 25.47 15.56
C ASN A 7 -8.40 24.42 16.03
N VAL A 8 -8.47 23.23 15.45
CA VAL A 8 -7.51 22.14 15.68
C VAL A 8 -6.11 22.67 15.37
N SER A 9 -5.28 22.72 16.42
CA SER A 9 -3.87 23.06 16.28
C SER A 9 -3.11 21.81 15.86
N ILE A 10 -2.42 21.89 14.72
CA ILE A 10 -1.54 20.83 14.23
C ILE A 10 -0.19 20.99 14.95
N PRO A 11 0.20 20.09 15.88
CA PRO A 11 1.26 20.38 16.85
C PRO A 11 2.62 20.75 16.25
N GLU A 12 2.98 20.15 15.12
CA GLU A 12 4.32 20.28 14.51
C GLU A 12 4.29 20.93 13.11
N PHE A 13 3.19 21.60 12.73
CA PHE A 13 2.99 22.15 11.38
C PHE A 13 4.03 23.18 10.94
N SER A 14 4.67 23.86 11.89
CA SER A 14 5.83 24.73 11.62
C SER A 14 6.96 24.01 10.89
N ASN A 15 7.17 22.73 11.20
CA ASN A 15 8.22 21.90 10.60
C ASN A 15 7.89 21.63 9.13
N LEU A 16 6.63 21.26 8.88
CA LEU A 16 6.10 21.02 7.53
C LEU A 16 6.12 22.31 6.68
N LEU A 17 5.67 23.44 7.24
CA LEU A 17 5.72 24.74 6.58
C LEU A 17 7.14 25.29 6.37
N GLN A 18 8.11 24.91 7.21
CA GLN A 18 9.52 25.25 7.01
C GLN A 18 10.16 24.42 5.88
N MET A 19 9.74 23.16 5.72
CA MET A 19 10.14 22.32 4.59
C MET A 19 9.45 22.73 3.28
N ASP A 20 8.17 23.11 3.35
CA ASP A 20 7.36 23.48 2.20
C ASP A 20 6.36 24.62 2.53
N PRO A 21 6.76 25.88 2.28
CA PRO A 21 5.90 27.04 2.50
C PRO A 21 4.66 27.09 1.61
N TYR A 22 4.62 26.36 0.48
CA TYR A 22 3.49 26.38 -0.45
C TYR A 22 2.24 25.66 0.11
N LEU A 23 2.38 24.94 1.24
CA LEU A 23 1.28 24.35 1.98
C LEU A 23 0.46 25.35 2.80
N LYS A 24 0.98 26.56 3.06
CA LYS A 24 0.31 27.55 3.93
C LYS A 24 -1.12 27.94 3.52
N PRO A 25 -1.48 28.09 2.22
CA PRO A 25 -2.86 28.35 1.81
C PRO A 25 -3.84 27.22 2.18
N TYR A 26 -3.34 25.99 2.33
CA TYR A 26 -4.12 24.77 2.58
C TYR A 26 -4.11 24.33 4.05
N GLU A 27 -3.61 25.20 4.95
CA GLU A 27 -3.58 24.96 6.40
C GLU A 27 -4.94 24.50 6.94
N LYS A 28 -6.04 25.08 6.46
CA LYS A 28 -7.41 24.67 6.86
C LYS A 28 -7.77 23.24 6.46
N ASP A 29 -7.27 22.75 5.32
CA ASP A 29 -7.47 21.35 4.91
C ASP A 29 -6.69 20.40 5.83
N PHE A 30 -5.46 20.76 6.20
CA PHE A 30 -4.69 20.01 7.19
C PHE A 30 -5.35 20.00 8.58
N GLN A 31 -5.87 21.15 9.04
CA GLN A 31 -6.57 21.25 10.33
C GLN A 31 -7.84 20.39 10.34
N ARG A 32 -8.64 20.44 9.27
CA ARG A 32 -9.85 19.64 9.10
C ARG A 32 -9.54 18.14 9.12
N ARG A 33 -8.55 17.70 8.33
CA ARG A 33 -8.13 16.28 8.26
C ARG A 33 -7.60 15.77 9.60
N LEU A 34 -6.77 16.55 10.29
CA LEU A 34 -6.28 16.19 11.62
C LEU A 34 -7.42 16.14 12.65
N GLY A 35 -8.39 17.06 12.58
CA GLY A 35 -9.58 17.05 13.44
C GLY A 35 -10.46 15.82 13.22
N LEU A 36 -10.67 15.42 11.96
CA LEU A 36 -11.38 14.18 11.61
C LEU A 36 -10.64 12.95 12.15
N PHE A 37 -9.32 12.88 11.99
CA PHE A 37 -8.48 11.81 12.55
C PHE A 37 -8.55 11.75 14.09
N GLN A 38 -8.35 12.88 14.77
CA GLN A 38 -8.37 12.96 16.25
C GLN A 38 -9.73 12.54 16.79
N ARG A 39 -10.82 13.06 16.20
CA ARG A 39 -12.20 12.71 16.58
C ARG A 39 -12.49 11.23 16.34
N GLN A 40 -12.07 10.67 15.21
CA GLN A 40 -12.30 9.26 14.91
C GLN A 40 -11.49 8.34 15.83
N LEU A 41 -10.25 8.71 16.17
CA LEU A 41 -9.42 7.99 17.12
C LEU A 41 -10.06 8.01 18.52
N GLN A 42 -10.43 9.20 19.02
CA GLN A 42 -11.09 9.35 20.34
C GLN A 42 -12.36 8.50 20.44
N LEU A 43 -13.23 8.53 19.43
CA LEU A 43 -14.45 7.71 19.42
C LEU A 43 -14.14 6.21 19.52
N LEU A 44 -13.12 5.73 18.80
CA LEU A 44 -12.69 4.32 18.87
C LEU A 44 -12.10 3.97 20.24
N GLU A 45 -11.35 4.87 20.87
CA GLU A 45 -10.82 4.64 22.21
C GLU A 45 -11.92 4.56 23.27
N GLU A 46 -12.86 5.52 23.26
CA GLU A 46 -13.97 5.61 24.23
C GLU A 46 -14.95 4.42 24.12
N ALA A 47 -15.31 4.01 22.91
CA ALA A 47 -16.40 3.06 22.69
C ALA A 47 -15.97 1.57 22.65
N GLU A 48 -14.69 1.27 22.41
CA GLU A 48 -14.21 -0.11 22.17
C GLU A 48 -13.17 -0.59 23.19
N GLY A 49 -12.92 0.20 24.25
CA GLY A 49 -11.95 -0.13 25.29
C GLY A 49 -10.50 0.11 24.86
N GLY A 50 -10.26 1.16 24.07
CA GLY A 50 -8.96 1.53 23.53
C GLY A 50 -8.73 1.05 22.09
N PHE A 51 -8.00 1.87 21.31
CA PHE A 51 -7.71 1.62 19.90
C PHE A 51 -6.90 0.32 19.67
N ASP A 52 -5.99 -0.03 20.59
CA ASP A 52 -5.30 -1.33 20.57
C ASP A 52 -6.27 -2.52 20.67
N GLN A 53 -7.38 -2.41 21.40
CA GLN A 53 -8.37 -3.49 21.49
C GLN A 53 -9.30 -3.53 20.28
N PHE A 54 -9.70 -2.37 19.74
CA PHE A 54 -10.49 -2.28 18.51
C PHE A 54 -9.85 -3.03 17.33
N THR A 55 -8.52 -2.92 17.20
CA THR A 55 -7.72 -3.50 16.11
C THR A 55 -7.47 -5.01 16.24
N ARG A 56 -7.98 -5.67 17.29
CA ARG A 56 -7.98 -7.13 17.45
C ARG A 56 -9.29 -7.78 16.97
N GLY A 57 -9.97 -7.23 15.97
CA GLY A 57 -11.25 -7.77 15.47
C GLY A 57 -11.18 -9.26 15.11
N TYR A 58 -10.05 -9.70 14.52
CA TYR A 58 -9.73 -11.08 14.15
C TYR A 58 -9.58 -12.06 15.33
N SER A 59 -9.61 -11.60 16.58
CA SER A 59 -9.67 -12.46 17.77
C SER A 59 -11.11 -12.73 18.24
N SER A 60 -12.11 -12.13 17.59
CA SER A 60 -13.53 -12.30 17.94
C SER A 60 -14.43 -12.64 16.76
N PHE A 61 -14.14 -12.12 15.56
CA PHE A 61 -14.87 -12.37 14.32
C PHE A 61 -14.32 -13.59 13.55
N GLY A 62 -15.07 -14.09 12.57
CA GLY A 62 -14.76 -15.35 11.89
C GLY A 62 -15.02 -16.54 12.81
N VAL A 63 -14.05 -17.45 12.93
CA VAL A 63 -14.12 -18.65 13.78
C VAL A 63 -13.00 -18.66 14.83
N GLN A 64 -13.38 -18.84 16.09
CA GLN A 64 -12.50 -18.76 17.27
C GLN A 64 -12.70 -19.98 18.18
N ARG A 65 -11.68 -20.84 18.25
CA ARG A 65 -11.64 -21.97 19.19
C ARG A 65 -11.40 -21.47 20.61
N GLN A 66 -12.22 -21.95 21.53
CA GLN A 66 -12.18 -21.61 22.95
C GLN A 66 -11.35 -22.64 23.74
N PRO A 67 -10.94 -22.36 24.99
CA PRO A 67 -10.16 -23.30 25.81
C PRO A 67 -10.88 -24.61 26.14
N ASP A 68 -12.21 -24.65 26.06
CA ASP A 68 -13.05 -25.85 26.21
C ASP A 68 -13.27 -26.61 24.88
N ASN A 69 -12.49 -26.30 23.84
CA ASN A 69 -12.63 -26.80 22.46
C ASN A 69 -13.96 -26.46 21.75
N SER A 70 -14.84 -25.66 22.36
CA SER A 70 -15.99 -25.09 21.66
C SER A 70 -15.54 -24.07 20.61
N LEU A 71 -16.38 -23.84 19.60
CA LEU A 71 -16.11 -22.90 18.52
C LEU A 71 -17.12 -21.74 18.59
N ILE A 72 -16.63 -20.51 18.73
CA ILE A 72 -17.44 -19.32 18.56
C ILE A 72 -17.27 -18.83 17.12
N PHE A 73 -18.39 -18.62 16.45
CA PHE A 73 -18.46 -17.97 15.15
C PHE A 73 -19.12 -16.60 15.31
N LYS A 74 -18.61 -15.57 14.63
CA LYS A 74 -19.16 -14.22 14.69
C LYS A 74 -18.94 -13.48 13.37
N GLU A 75 -20.02 -12.90 12.85
CA GLU A 75 -20.04 -12.18 11.57
C GLU A 75 -20.73 -10.83 11.70
N TRP A 76 -20.52 -9.94 10.72
CA TRP A 76 -21.27 -8.69 10.56
C TRP A 76 -22.02 -8.71 9.23
N ALA A 77 -23.35 -8.67 9.30
CA ALA A 77 -24.25 -8.79 8.15
C ALA A 77 -25.55 -8.02 8.44
N PRO A 78 -25.52 -6.68 8.41
CA PRO A 78 -26.64 -5.84 8.85
C PRO A 78 -27.92 -5.98 8.01
N ALA A 79 -27.81 -6.21 6.70
CA ALA A 79 -28.98 -6.37 5.82
C ALA A 79 -29.60 -7.78 5.86
N ALA A 80 -28.87 -8.79 6.38
CA ALA A 80 -29.31 -10.17 6.42
C ALA A 80 -30.56 -10.35 7.31
N GLU A 81 -31.46 -11.21 6.86
CA GLU A 81 -32.66 -11.59 7.63
C GLU A 81 -32.34 -12.73 8.61
N ALA A 82 -31.55 -13.72 8.17
CA ALA A 82 -30.97 -14.76 9.02
C ALA A 82 -29.59 -15.23 8.48
N LEU A 83 -28.70 -15.66 9.38
CA LEU A 83 -27.46 -16.36 9.04
C LEU A 83 -27.45 -17.79 9.59
N PHE A 84 -26.85 -18.72 8.86
CA PHE A 84 -26.60 -20.10 9.28
C PHE A 84 -25.18 -20.52 8.90
N LEU A 85 -24.61 -21.49 9.62
CA LEU A 85 -23.35 -22.15 9.24
C LEU A 85 -23.66 -23.49 8.54
N THR A 86 -22.92 -23.80 7.47
CA THR A 86 -23.00 -25.09 6.77
C THR A 86 -21.58 -25.56 6.39
N GLY A 87 -21.38 -26.86 6.19
CA GLY A 87 -20.12 -27.42 5.73
C GLY A 87 -20.04 -28.94 5.86
N ASP A 88 -18.83 -29.48 5.73
CA ASP A 88 -18.63 -30.94 5.83
C ASP A 88 -19.05 -31.48 7.20
N PHE A 89 -18.84 -30.69 8.27
CA PHE A 89 -19.12 -31.07 9.66
C PHE A 89 -20.60 -31.38 9.95
N ASN A 90 -21.53 -30.82 9.16
CA ASN A 90 -22.98 -31.04 9.29
C ASN A 90 -23.61 -31.63 8.02
N GLY A 91 -22.81 -32.27 7.15
CA GLY A 91 -23.31 -32.88 5.92
C GLY A 91 -23.90 -31.89 4.91
N TRP A 92 -23.47 -30.62 4.96
CA TRP A 92 -24.00 -29.50 4.18
C TRP A 92 -25.50 -29.21 4.39
N ASP A 93 -26.03 -29.55 5.57
CA ASP A 93 -27.32 -29.01 6.02
C ASP A 93 -27.23 -27.48 6.19
N LYS A 94 -28.30 -26.78 5.79
CA LYS A 94 -28.29 -25.32 5.55
C LYS A 94 -28.92 -24.51 6.66
N PHE A 95 -29.57 -25.16 7.63
CA PHE A 95 -30.44 -24.51 8.61
C PHE A 95 -30.25 -25.01 10.06
N SER A 96 -29.59 -26.15 10.25
CA SER A 96 -29.29 -26.80 11.55
C SER A 96 -28.47 -25.94 12.52
N HIS A 97 -27.66 -25.00 12.02
CA HIS A 97 -26.77 -24.16 12.85
C HIS A 97 -27.03 -22.66 12.62
N PRO A 98 -28.17 -22.12 13.12
CA PRO A 98 -28.50 -20.70 13.01
C PRO A 98 -27.62 -19.84 13.92
N TYR A 99 -27.20 -18.67 13.43
CA TYR A 99 -26.59 -17.65 14.28
C TYR A 99 -27.71 -16.88 15.02
N SER A 100 -27.49 -16.58 16.30
CA SER A 100 -28.27 -15.57 17.01
C SER A 100 -27.92 -14.17 16.50
N LYS A 101 -28.95 -13.38 16.18
CA LYS A 101 -28.78 -11.95 15.86
C LYS A 101 -28.32 -11.20 17.10
N GLN A 102 -27.46 -10.20 16.93
CA GLN A 102 -26.92 -9.33 17.98
C GLN A 102 -27.10 -7.87 17.53
N ASP A 103 -26.81 -6.93 18.41
CA ASP A 103 -26.89 -5.50 18.10
C ASP A 103 -25.94 -5.09 16.96
N PHE A 104 -26.23 -3.94 16.34
CA PHE A 104 -25.44 -3.34 15.26
C PHE A 104 -25.25 -4.24 14.01
N GLY A 105 -26.17 -5.18 13.78
CA GLY A 105 -26.12 -6.09 12.62
C GLY A 105 -25.09 -7.21 12.76
N LYS A 106 -24.58 -7.44 13.98
CA LYS A 106 -23.65 -8.53 14.29
C LYS A 106 -24.43 -9.83 14.52
N TRP A 107 -23.77 -10.96 14.31
CA TRP A 107 -24.34 -12.29 14.44
C TRP A 107 -23.37 -13.18 15.20
N LYS A 108 -23.87 -14.07 16.06
CA LYS A 108 -23.04 -14.99 16.85
C LYS A 108 -23.63 -16.41 16.87
N LEU A 109 -22.77 -17.41 16.68
CA LEU A 109 -23.07 -18.83 16.83
C LEU A 109 -22.04 -19.44 17.78
N HIS A 110 -22.46 -20.41 18.60
CA HIS A 110 -21.60 -21.21 19.46
C HIS A 110 -21.84 -22.67 19.15
N LEU A 111 -20.77 -23.41 18.83
CA LEU A 111 -20.80 -24.86 18.70
C LEU A 111 -20.06 -25.47 19.91
N PRO A 112 -20.71 -26.30 20.74
CA PRO A 112 -20.01 -27.03 21.79
C PRO A 112 -18.97 -28.01 21.18
N PRO A 113 -17.99 -28.49 21.96
CA PRO A 113 -17.18 -29.62 21.54
C PRO A 113 -18.04 -30.88 21.35
N LYS A 114 -17.51 -31.89 20.66
CA LYS A 114 -18.12 -33.21 20.55
C LYS A 114 -17.99 -33.99 21.86
N GLU A 115 -18.63 -35.15 21.95
CA GLU A 115 -18.58 -36.04 23.11
C GLU A 115 -17.15 -36.52 23.47
N ASP A 116 -16.24 -36.59 22.49
CA ASP A 116 -14.82 -36.89 22.67
C ASP A 116 -13.97 -35.67 23.09
N ASN A 117 -14.62 -34.55 23.40
CA ASN A 117 -14.03 -33.23 23.67
C ASN A 117 -13.21 -32.63 22.51
N SER A 118 -13.35 -33.14 21.28
CA SER A 118 -12.76 -32.51 20.09
C SER A 118 -13.63 -31.35 19.56
N PRO A 119 -13.06 -30.37 18.82
CA PRO A 119 -13.84 -29.30 18.21
C PRO A 119 -14.91 -29.83 17.24
N ALA A 120 -16.08 -29.17 17.20
CA ALA A 120 -17.20 -29.55 16.31
C ALA A 120 -16.77 -29.62 14.83
N VAL A 121 -16.06 -28.60 14.36
CA VAL A 121 -15.49 -28.53 13.00
C VAL A 121 -14.05 -29.01 13.02
N ALA A 122 -13.67 -29.88 12.09
CA ALA A 122 -12.30 -30.39 11.99
C ALA A 122 -11.39 -29.45 11.19
N HIS A 123 -10.11 -29.40 11.55
CA HIS A 123 -9.07 -28.76 10.73
C HIS A 123 -9.11 -29.30 9.29
N GLY A 124 -9.01 -28.42 8.31
CA GLY A 124 -9.02 -28.77 6.89
C GLY A 124 -10.42 -29.05 6.30
N SER A 125 -11.46 -29.14 7.12
CA SER A 125 -12.84 -29.29 6.64
C SER A 125 -13.40 -27.99 6.05
N LYS A 126 -14.36 -28.12 5.14
CA LYS A 126 -14.97 -26.99 4.42
C LYS A 126 -16.16 -26.41 5.16
N LEU A 127 -16.35 -25.11 5.01
CA LEU A 127 -17.45 -24.32 5.55
C LEU A 127 -17.99 -23.34 4.50
N LYS A 128 -19.24 -22.90 4.64
CA LYS A 128 -19.77 -21.63 4.12
C LYS A 128 -20.76 -21.01 5.12
N VAL A 129 -20.89 -19.69 5.09
CA VAL A 129 -22.00 -18.98 5.72
C VAL A 129 -23.18 -19.00 4.73
N VAL A 130 -24.36 -19.39 5.20
CA VAL A 130 -25.61 -19.27 4.44
C VAL A 130 -26.30 -17.98 4.90
N VAL A 131 -26.52 -17.07 3.95
CA VAL A 131 -27.18 -15.78 4.18
C VAL A 131 -28.57 -15.85 3.58
N HIS A 132 -29.58 -15.60 4.41
CA HIS A 132 -30.97 -15.46 3.97
C HIS A 132 -31.32 -13.98 3.81
N THR A 133 -31.70 -13.56 2.61
CA THR A 133 -32.05 -12.15 2.33
C THR A 133 -33.54 -11.89 2.62
N LYS A 134 -33.90 -10.61 2.77
CA LYS A 134 -35.31 -10.18 2.91
C LYS A 134 -36.18 -10.48 1.69
N ALA A 135 -35.56 -10.74 0.54
CA ALA A 135 -36.23 -11.21 -0.68
C ALA A 135 -36.48 -12.74 -0.69
N GLY A 136 -36.04 -13.47 0.34
CA GLY A 136 -36.14 -14.93 0.43
C GLY A 136 -35.02 -15.69 -0.30
N GLU A 137 -34.00 -14.99 -0.79
CA GLU A 137 -32.85 -15.60 -1.46
C GLU A 137 -31.91 -16.28 -0.46
N ARG A 138 -31.17 -17.28 -0.93
CA ARG A 138 -30.25 -18.08 -0.13
C ARG A 138 -28.86 -18.02 -0.75
N LEU A 139 -28.03 -17.15 -0.22
CA LEU A 139 -26.70 -16.86 -0.72
C LEU A 139 -25.67 -17.66 0.09
N TYR A 140 -24.67 -18.23 -0.58
CA TYR A 140 -23.55 -18.89 0.10
C TYR A 140 -22.33 -17.98 0.04
N ARG A 141 -21.64 -17.85 1.17
CA ARG A 141 -20.51 -16.93 1.35
C ARG A 141 -19.33 -17.60 2.05
N ILE A 142 -18.15 -17.15 1.70
CA ILE A 142 -16.94 -17.30 2.54
C ILE A 142 -17.02 -16.26 3.66
N SER A 143 -16.55 -16.58 4.86
CA SER A 143 -16.42 -15.59 5.94
C SER A 143 -15.44 -14.48 5.52
N PRO A 144 -15.76 -13.18 5.70
CA PRO A 144 -14.82 -12.08 5.49
C PRO A 144 -13.50 -12.26 6.26
N TRP A 145 -13.58 -12.99 7.38
CA TRP A 145 -12.49 -13.27 8.31
C TRP A 145 -11.88 -14.68 8.12
N ALA A 146 -12.10 -15.31 6.97
CA ALA A 146 -11.53 -16.61 6.64
C ALA A 146 -9.99 -16.58 6.62
N LYS A 147 -9.37 -17.37 7.50
CA LYS A 147 -7.90 -17.51 7.62
C LYS A 147 -7.26 -18.30 6.46
N TYR A 148 -8.04 -19.16 5.81
CA TYR A 148 -7.62 -19.96 4.65
C TYR A 148 -8.83 -20.34 3.80
N VAL A 149 -8.64 -20.38 2.49
CA VAL A 149 -9.65 -20.79 1.50
C VAL A 149 -8.91 -21.57 0.40
N THR A 150 -9.55 -22.51 -0.27
CA THR A 150 -8.89 -23.29 -1.35
C THR A 150 -9.82 -23.47 -2.55
N ARG A 151 -9.25 -23.68 -3.74
CA ARG A 151 -10.01 -23.99 -4.95
C ARG A 151 -9.62 -25.36 -5.51
N PRO A 152 -10.51 -26.37 -5.50
CA PRO A 152 -10.30 -27.62 -6.20
C PRO A 152 -9.97 -27.39 -7.69
N GLU A 153 -9.11 -28.20 -8.30
CA GLU A 153 -8.59 -28.00 -9.67
C GLU A 153 -9.67 -27.75 -10.74
N LYS A 154 -10.85 -28.36 -10.56
CA LYS A 154 -11.98 -28.32 -11.50
C LYS A 154 -13.09 -27.35 -11.08
N ALA A 155 -12.91 -26.63 -9.97
CA ALA A 155 -13.87 -25.65 -9.46
C ALA A 155 -13.54 -24.23 -9.96
N VAL A 156 -14.58 -23.42 -10.17
CA VAL A 156 -14.45 -21.98 -10.44
C VAL A 156 -14.32 -21.19 -9.13
N ILE A 157 -15.16 -21.55 -8.16
CA ILE A 157 -15.37 -20.87 -6.88
C ILE A 157 -14.50 -21.52 -5.80
N TYR A 158 -14.00 -20.72 -4.85
CA TYR A 158 -13.29 -21.25 -3.66
C TYR A 158 -14.24 -21.78 -2.56
N ASP A 159 -13.70 -22.70 -1.77
CA ASP A 159 -14.24 -23.19 -0.50
C ASP A 159 -13.50 -22.54 0.68
N TRP A 160 -14.23 -22.12 1.72
CA TRP A 160 -13.61 -21.70 2.99
C TRP A 160 -13.18 -22.95 3.77
N VAL A 161 -11.91 -22.97 4.18
CA VAL A 161 -11.30 -24.10 4.90
C VAL A 161 -11.06 -23.70 6.35
N HIS A 162 -11.49 -24.55 7.29
CA HIS A 162 -11.27 -24.30 8.71
C HIS A 162 -9.80 -24.52 9.09
N TRP A 163 -9.05 -23.43 9.30
CA TRP A 163 -7.64 -23.46 9.63
C TRP A 163 -7.37 -23.39 11.14
N ASP A 164 -7.40 -24.55 11.80
CA ASP A 164 -7.00 -24.75 13.19
C ASP A 164 -5.95 -25.89 13.31
N PRO A 165 -4.70 -25.70 12.83
CA PRO A 165 -3.73 -26.79 12.72
C PRO A 165 -3.34 -27.35 14.11
N PRO A 166 -3.30 -28.69 14.31
CA PRO A 166 -2.94 -29.29 15.60
C PRO A 166 -1.53 -28.96 16.11
N GLN A 167 -0.63 -28.52 15.22
CA GLN A 167 0.69 -27.99 15.54
C GLN A 167 0.92 -26.71 14.71
N PRO A 168 0.51 -25.53 15.21
CA PRO A 168 0.78 -24.26 14.55
C PRO A 168 2.28 -23.96 14.49
N TYR A 169 2.73 -23.30 13.43
CA TYR A 169 4.11 -22.84 13.32
C TYR A 169 4.45 -21.85 14.43
N ARG A 170 5.69 -21.92 14.93
CA ARG A 170 6.23 -20.99 15.92
C ARG A 170 7.50 -20.37 15.36
N HIS A 171 7.49 -19.05 15.14
CA HIS A 171 8.67 -18.31 14.70
C HIS A 171 9.85 -18.51 15.66
N LYS A 172 11.01 -18.83 15.08
CA LYS A 172 12.24 -19.17 15.79
C LYS A 172 13.17 -17.95 15.92
N HIS A 173 13.04 -16.98 15.02
CA HIS A 173 13.93 -15.82 14.91
C HIS A 173 13.21 -14.51 15.30
N PRO A 174 13.94 -13.51 15.83
CA PRO A 174 13.41 -12.17 16.03
C PRO A 174 13.36 -11.40 14.71
N ARG A 175 12.46 -10.41 14.65
CA ARG A 175 12.43 -9.41 13.56
C ARG A 175 13.81 -8.73 13.40
N PRO A 176 14.32 -8.53 12.18
CA PRO A 176 15.50 -7.71 11.96
C PRO A 176 15.29 -6.26 12.40
N LYS A 177 16.38 -5.54 12.71
CA LYS A 177 16.32 -4.10 13.01
C LYS A 177 15.97 -3.30 11.75
N LYS A 178 15.14 -2.26 11.88
CA LYS A 178 14.76 -1.34 10.77
C LYS A 178 16.03 -0.86 10.03
N PRO A 179 16.25 -1.21 8.75
CA PRO A 179 17.50 -0.89 8.09
C PRO A 179 17.65 0.62 7.81
N ARG A 180 18.86 1.18 7.98
CA ARG A 180 19.17 2.59 7.66
C ARG A 180 18.75 3.01 6.24
N SER A 181 18.77 2.08 5.29
CA SER A 181 18.29 2.29 3.92
C SER A 181 17.82 0.95 3.34
N LEU A 182 16.69 0.98 2.65
CA LEU A 182 16.07 -0.21 2.06
C LEU A 182 16.66 -0.49 0.67
N ARG A 183 17.01 -1.76 0.44
CA ARG A 183 17.27 -2.34 -0.88
C ARG A 183 16.25 -3.47 -1.01
N ILE A 184 15.17 -3.16 -1.73
CA ILE A 184 13.95 -3.97 -1.79
C ILE A 184 14.00 -4.91 -2.99
N TYR A 185 13.86 -6.21 -2.76
CA TYR A 185 13.66 -7.21 -3.80
C TYR A 185 12.17 -7.50 -3.92
N GLU A 186 11.51 -6.90 -4.91
CA GLU A 186 10.11 -7.15 -5.21
C GLU A 186 9.90 -8.58 -5.73
N SER A 187 8.92 -9.28 -5.16
CA SER A 187 8.83 -10.73 -5.21
C SER A 187 7.39 -11.21 -5.31
N HIS A 188 7.07 -11.99 -6.35
CA HIS A 188 5.81 -12.72 -6.44
C HIS A 188 6.08 -14.24 -6.35
N VAL A 189 5.70 -14.87 -5.24
CA VAL A 189 6.06 -16.28 -4.91
C VAL A 189 5.73 -17.25 -6.05
N GLY A 190 4.51 -17.21 -6.58
CA GLY A 190 4.04 -18.18 -7.58
C GLY A 190 4.78 -18.21 -8.93
N ILE A 191 5.60 -17.22 -9.26
CA ILE A 191 6.40 -17.19 -10.50
C ILE A 191 7.91 -17.38 -10.23
N ALA A 192 8.29 -17.65 -8.99
CA ALA A 192 9.69 -17.73 -8.56
C ALA A 192 10.31 -19.12 -8.77
N SER A 193 10.09 -19.71 -9.96
CA SER A 193 10.75 -20.94 -10.41
C SER A 193 10.91 -20.91 -11.95
N PRO A 194 11.86 -21.68 -12.52
CA PRO A 194 11.99 -21.81 -13.97
C PRO A 194 10.92 -22.74 -14.60
N GLU A 195 10.08 -23.38 -13.80
CA GLU A 195 9.04 -24.29 -14.28
C GLU A 195 7.77 -23.53 -14.69
N GLY A 196 7.08 -24.00 -15.73
CA GLY A 196 5.79 -23.47 -16.20
C GLY A 196 4.60 -23.81 -15.29
N LYS A 197 4.76 -23.67 -13.97
CA LYS A 197 3.75 -23.97 -12.95
C LYS A 197 3.80 -22.93 -11.83
N ILE A 198 2.76 -22.91 -11.00
CA ILE A 198 2.76 -22.08 -9.78
C ILE A 198 3.78 -22.65 -8.79
N ALA A 199 4.74 -21.81 -8.37
CA ALA A 199 5.74 -22.13 -7.36
C ALA A 199 5.22 -21.92 -5.92
N SER A 200 5.77 -22.67 -4.96
CA SER A 200 5.35 -22.63 -3.56
C SER A 200 6.16 -21.69 -2.67
N TYR A 201 5.61 -21.35 -1.50
CA TYR A 201 6.32 -20.71 -0.38
C TYR A 201 7.60 -21.48 -0.06
N SER A 202 7.49 -22.80 0.15
CA SER A 202 8.62 -23.69 0.45
C SER A 202 9.71 -23.68 -0.63
N ASN A 203 9.36 -23.55 -1.92
CA ASN A 203 10.34 -23.32 -3.00
C ASN A 203 11.01 -21.95 -2.87
N PHE A 204 10.26 -20.89 -2.58
CA PHE A 204 10.80 -19.54 -2.41
C PHE A 204 11.78 -19.48 -1.23
N THR A 205 11.41 -20.09 -0.11
CA THR A 205 12.23 -20.24 1.09
C THR A 205 13.57 -20.93 0.78
N ALA A 206 13.54 -22.08 0.11
CA ALA A 206 14.75 -22.86 -0.17
C ALA A 206 15.63 -22.27 -1.28
N ASN A 207 15.03 -21.79 -2.38
CA ASN A 207 15.75 -21.51 -3.63
C ASN A 207 15.91 -20.00 -3.94
N VAL A 208 15.14 -19.12 -3.30
CA VAL A 208 15.06 -17.69 -3.66
C VAL A 208 15.59 -16.80 -2.55
N LEU A 209 15.27 -17.08 -1.28
CA LEU A 209 15.82 -16.32 -0.14
C LEU A 209 17.37 -16.28 -0.10
N PRO A 210 18.11 -17.38 -0.36
CA PRO A 210 19.58 -17.31 -0.42
C PRO A 210 20.07 -16.38 -1.54
N ARG A 211 19.46 -16.44 -2.73
CA ARG A 211 19.81 -15.56 -3.85
C ARG A 211 19.56 -14.08 -3.54
N ILE A 212 18.46 -13.75 -2.87
CA ILE A 212 18.16 -12.37 -2.44
C ILE A 212 19.20 -11.89 -1.44
N LYS A 213 19.63 -12.76 -0.50
CA LYS A 213 20.69 -12.49 0.47
C LYS A 213 22.05 -12.26 -0.20
N ASP A 214 22.45 -13.12 -1.13
CA ASP A 214 23.73 -13.06 -1.83
C ASP A 214 23.85 -11.82 -2.73
N LEU A 215 22.74 -11.37 -3.30
CA LEU A 215 22.66 -10.10 -4.04
C LEU A 215 22.71 -8.85 -3.14
N GLY A 216 22.83 -9.01 -1.82
CA GLY A 216 23.02 -7.91 -0.87
C GLY A 216 21.77 -7.10 -0.55
N TYR A 217 20.58 -7.57 -0.94
CA TYR A 217 19.30 -6.97 -0.55
C TYR A 217 19.05 -7.18 0.95
N ASN A 218 18.29 -6.27 1.57
CA ASN A 218 17.95 -6.34 3.00
C ASN A 218 16.45 -6.23 3.27
N CYS A 219 15.63 -6.12 2.22
CA CYS A 219 14.19 -6.02 2.27
C CYS A 219 13.58 -6.84 1.13
N ILE A 220 12.47 -7.51 1.38
CA ILE A 220 11.62 -8.15 0.36
C ILE A 220 10.29 -7.40 0.35
N GLN A 221 9.75 -7.10 -0.84
CA GLN A 221 8.34 -6.73 -1.01
C GLN A 221 7.61 -7.95 -1.56
N LEU A 222 6.67 -8.50 -0.79
CA LEU A 222 6.05 -9.78 -1.08
C LEU A 222 4.63 -9.59 -1.63
N MET A 223 4.52 -9.68 -2.94
CA MET A 223 3.31 -9.43 -3.72
C MET A 223 2.32 -10.60 -3.67
N ALA A 224 1.05 -10.31 -3.93
CA ALA A 224 -0.03 -11.28 -4.17
C ALA A 224 -0.27 -12.31 -3.04
N ILE A 225 0.09 -11.97 -1.80
CA ILE A 225 -0.09 -12.86 -0.64
C ILE A 225 -1.53 -12.90 -0.14
N MET A 226 -2.24 -11.76 -0.14
CA MET A 226 -3.68 -11.72 0.16
C MET A 226 -4.42 -12.53 -0.92
N GLU A 227 -5.29 -13.46 -0.52
CA GLU A 227 -5.91 -14.40 -1.46
C GLU A 227 -6.84 -13.71 -2.46
N HIS A 228 -6.69 -14.10 -3.73
CA HIS A 228 -7.26 -13.44 -4.90
C HIS A 228 -7.72 -14.49 -5.93
N ALA A 229 -9.03 -14.61 -6.19
CA ALA A 229 -9.54 -15.72 -7.01
C ALA A 229 -8.99 -15.75 -8.47
N TYR A 230 -8.69 -14.57 -9.06
CA TYR A 230 -8.13 -14.44 -10.40
C TYR A 230 -6.60 -14.25 -10.36
N TYR A 231 -5.85 -15.31 -10.68
CA TYR A 231 -4.38 -15.32 -10.58
C TYR A 231 -3.69 -14.23 -11.42
N ALA A 232 -4.17 -13.99 -12.64
CA ALA A 232 -3.65 -12.93 -13.52
C ALA A 232 -4.08 -11.50 -13.11
N SER A 233 -4.69 -11.33 -11.94
CA SER A 233 -4.73 -10.02 -11.26
C SER A 233 -3.40 -9.61 -10.63
N PHE A 234 -2.44 -10.53 -10.53
CA PHE A 234 -1.14 -10.32 -9.86
C PHE A 234 -1.27 -9.91 -8.39
N GLY A 235 -2.34 -10.35 -7.73
CA GLY A 235 -2.71 -9.99 -6.35
C GLY A 235 -3.79 -8.91 -6.25
N TYR A 236 -3.91 -8.01 -7.23
CA TYR A 236 -4.73 -6.81 -7.15
C TYR A 236 -6.26 -7.03 -7.23
N GLN A 237 -6.76 -8.26 -7.14
CA GLN A 237 -8.19 -8.58 -6.99
C GLN A 237 -8.42 -9.50 -5.79
N VAL A 238 -8.09 -9.01 -4.60
CA VAL A 238 -8.31 -9.70 -3.32
C VAL A 238 -9.78 -10.10 -3.15
N THR A 239 -9.98 -11.34 -2.73
CA THR A 239 -11.27 -11.95 -2.42
C THR A 239 -11.40 -12.30 -0.94
N SER A 240 -10.32 -12.74 -0.28
CA SER A 240 -10.35 -13.13 1.13
C SER A 240 -9.18 -12.48 1.89
N PHE A 241 -9.45 -11.32 2.49
CA PHE A 241 -8.43 -10.40 3.02
C PHE A 241 -7.56 -11.01 4.14
N PHE A 242 -8.10 -11.93 4.94
CA PHE A 242 -7.38 -12.59 6.04
C PHE A 242 -6.69 -13.90 5.63
N ALA A 243 -6.85 -14.35 4.38
CA ALA A 243 -6.26 -15.60 3.89
C ALA A 243 -4.93 -15.34 3.15
N ALA A 244 -3.90 -16.09 3.53
CA ALA A 244 -2.71 -16.27 2.70
C ALA A 244 -3.06 -17.12 1.47
N SER A 245 -2.58 -16.74 0.28
CA SER A 245 -2.98 -17.37 -0.98
C SER A 245 -2.57 -18.85 -1.03
N SER A 246 -3.59 -19.71 -1.06
CA SER A 246 -3.50 -21.17 -1.08
C SER A 246 -2.73 -21.74 -2.25
N ARG A 247 -2.57 -20.94 -3.32
CA ARG A 247 -1.78 -21.28 -4.51
C ARG A 247 -0.33 -21.64 -4.21
N PHE A 248 0.25 -21.01 -3.19
CA PHE A 248 1.67 -21.16 -2.90
C PHE A 248 1.91 -22.12 -1.73
N GLY A 249 0.87 -22.61 -1.08
CA GLY A 249 0.96 -23.50 0.08
C GLY A 249 0.08 -23.03 1.23
N THR A 250 0.38 -23.52 2.42
CA THR A 250 -0.35 -23.27 3.66
C THR A 250 0.06 -21.96 4.36
N PRO A 251 -0.76 -21.42 5.27
CA PRO A 251 -0.38 -20.32 6.16
C PRO A 251 0.91 -20.58 6.95
N GLU A 252 1.16 -21.84 7.32
CA GLU A 252 2.34 -22.22 8.11
C GLU A 252 3.64 -22.18 7.28
N GLU A 253 3.58 -22.50 5.99
CA GLU A 253 4.74 -22.35 5.08
C GLU A 253 5.05 -20.87 4.79
N LEU A 254 4.05 -19.97 4.80
CA LEU A 254 4.30 -18.53 4.73
C LEU A 254 4.95 -18.00 6.02
N LYS A 255 4.53 -18.48 7.19
CA LYS A 255 5.20 -18.17 8.46
C LYS A 255 6.67 -18.62 8.45
N GLU A 256 6.95 -19.83 7.93
CA GLU A 256 8.32 -20.31 7.78
C GLU A 256 9.14 -19.48 6.79
N LEU A 257 8.58 -19.08 5.64
CA LEU A 257 9.24 -18.19 4.69
C LEU A 257 9.71 -16.88 5.34
N ILE A 258 8.84 -16.24 6.11
CA ILE A 258 9.15 -14.97 6.81
C ILE A 258 10.17 -15.21 7.93
N ASP A 259 10.02 -16.26 8.73
CA ASP A 259 10.94 -16.64 9.81
C ASP A 259 12.35 -16.97 9.27
N VAL A 260 12.46 -17.62 8.11
CA VAL A 260 13.75 -17.87 7.44
C VAL A 260 14.33 -16.58 6.84
N ALA A 261 13.51 -15.68 6.27
CA ALA A 261 14.00 -14.36 5.85
C ALA A 261 14.54 -13.54 7.03
N HIS A 262 13.87 -13.60 8.18
CA HIS A 262 14.32 -13.00 9.45
C HIS A 262 15.65 -13.61 9.92
N SER A 263 15.83 -14.93 9.81
CA SER A 263 17.11 -15.61 10.09
C SER A 263 18.28 -15.09 9.25
N LEU A 264 17.99 -14.67 8.00
CA LEU A 264 18.96 -14.07 7.08
C LEU A 264 19.15 -12.56 7.31
N GLY A 265 18.44 -11.96 8.27
CA GLY A 265 18.47 -10.51 8.54
C GLY A 265 17.82 -9.67 7.44
N ILE A 266 16.83 -10.22 6.75
CA ILE A 266 16.05 -9.55 5.68
C ILE A 266 14.66 -9.22 6.25
N VAL A 267 14.24 -7.96 6.18
CA VAL A 267 12.86 -7.59 6.53
C VAL A 267 11.91 -7.94 5.39
N VAL A 268 10.67 -8.32 5.70
CA VAL A 268 9.65 -8.72 4.71
C VAL A 268 8.44 -7.80 4.83
N LEU A 269 8.14 -7.08 3.76
CA LEU A 269 6.96 -6.23 3.63
C LEU A 269 5.88 -6.95 2.82
N LEU A 270 4.61 -6.70 3.13
CA LEU A 270 3.45 -7.24 2.40
C LEU A 270 2.81 -6.18 1.49
N ASP A 271 2.35 -6.58 0.31
CA ASP A 271 1.40 -5.82 -0.52
C ASP A 271 0.00 -5.85 0.11
N VAL A 272 -0.50 -4.68 0.54
CA VAL A 272 -1.83 -4.50 1.12
C VAL A 272 -2.73 -3.75 0.14
N VAL A 273 -3.66 -4.51 -0.44
CA VAL A 273 -4.63 -4.01 -1.42
C VAL A 273 -5.92 -3.59 -0.71
N HIS A 274 -5.87 -2.47 0.03
CA HIS A 274 -7.04 -1.91 0.73
C HIS A 274 -7.76 -0.79 -0.06
N SER A 275 -7.29 -0.45 -1.26
CA SER A 275 -7.95 0.51 -2.15
C SER A 275 -9.30 0.02 -2.69
N HIS A 276 -9.55 -1.29 -2.71
CA HIS A 276 -10.77 -1.92 -3.26
C HIS A 276 -10.85 -3.41 -2.90
N ALA A 277 -11.98 -4.05 -3.19
CA ALA A 277 -12.10 -5.52 -3.25
C ALA A 277 -12.54 -6.01 -4.65
N SER A 278 -12.35 -7.30 -4.93
CA SER A 278 -12.96 -7.94 -6.11
C SER A 278 -14.49 -7.94 -6.03
N LYS A 279 -15.16 -7.86 -7.19
CA LYS A 279 -16.64 -8.03 -7.29
C LYS A 279 -17.13 -9.47 -7.09
N ASN A 280 -16.24 -10.45 -6.95
CA ASN A 280 -16.61 -11.82 -6.56
C ASN A 280 -17.46 -11.83 -5.28
N SER A 281 -18.57 -12.56 -5.29
CA SER A 281 -19.51 -12.65 -4.16
C SER A 281 -19.69 -14.06 -3.58
N GLU A 282 -19.45 -15.14 -4.35
CA GLU A 282 -19.54 -16.52 -3.83
C GLU A 282 -18.28 -16.98 -3.08
N ASP A 283 -17.15 -16.36 -3.41
CA ASP A 283 -15.83 -16.55 -2.78
C ASP A 283 -15.10 -15.23 -2.44
N GLY A 284 -15.75 -14.09 -2.64
CA GLY A 284 -15.23 -12.77 -2.28
C GLY A 284 -16.13 -11.99 -1.32
N LEU A 285 -15.69 -10.80 -0.95
CA LEU A 285 -16.37 -9.94 0.04
C LEU A 285 -17.61 -9.22 -0.51
N ASN A 286 -17.79 -9.16 -1.83
CA ASN A 286 -18.88 -8.40 -2.45
C ASN A 286 -20.26 -9.05 -2.18
N LEU A 287 -21.28 -8.23 -1.99
CA LEU A 287 -22.66 -8.66 -1.69
C LEU A 287 -22.74 -9.68 -0.53
N PHE A 288 -21.90 -9.52 0.51
CA PHE A 288 -21.79 -10.49 1.60
C PHE A 288 -23.15 -10.77 2.27
N ASP A 289 -23.80 -9.75 2.83
CA ASP A 289 -25.10 -9.88 3.48
C ASP A 289 -26.32 -9.79 2.52
N GLY A 290 -26.05 -9.78 1.21
CA GLY A 290 -27.03 -9.57 0.14
C GLY A 290 -27.22 -8.10 -0.29
N SER A 291 -26.64 -7.12 0.43
CA SER A 291 -26.66 -5.71 0.02
C SER A 291 -25.43 -5.29 -0.80
N ASP A 292 -25.57 -4.26 -1.62
CA ASP A 292 -24.45 -3.58 -2.30
C ASP A 292 -23.56 -2.78 -1.34
N SER A 293 -24.10 -2.47 -0.15
CA SER A 293 -23.64 -1.41 0.73
C SER A 293 -23.03 -1.90 2.05
N CYS A 294 -22.85 -3.22 2.23
CA CYS A 294 -22.32 -3.82 3.46
C CYS A 294 -20.92 -3.26 3.85
N TYR A 295 -19.86 -3.70 3.17
CA TYR A 295 -18.48 -3.19 3.36
C TYR A 295 -18.15 -2.02 2.40
N PHE A 296 -18.98 -1.80 1.38
CA PHE A 296 -18.70 -0.94 0.23
C PHE A 296 -19.71 0.19 0.13
N HIS A 297 -19.39 1.25 -0.63
CA HIS A 297 -20.40 2.25 -0.95
C HIS A 297 -21.48 1.64 -1.84
N GLY A 298 -22.75 2.01 -1.61
CA GLY A 298 -23.84 1.62 -2.51
C GLY A 298 -23.85 2.45 -3.80
N GLY A 299 -24.47 1.90 -4.84
CA GLY A 299 -24.61 2.56 -6.15
C GLY A 299 -23.28 3.02 -6.77
N GLU A 300 -23.28 4.18 -7.44
CA GLU A 300 -22.15 4.60 -8.28
C GLU A 300 -20.86 4.93 -7.50
N ARG A 301 -20.93 5.40 -6.24
CA ARG A 301 -19.72 5.59 -5.40
C ARG A 301 -19.06 4.25 -5.03
N GLY A 302 -19.81 3.15 -5.08
CA GLY A 302 -19.27 1.80 -4.91
C GLY A 302 -18.51 1.27 -6.12
N GLU A 303 -18.84 1.75 -7.33
CA GLU A 303 -18.40 1.14 -8.59
C GLU A 303 -17.46 2.04 -9.38
N ASN A 304 -16.14 1.79 -9.29
CA ASN A 304 -15.17 2.42 -10.19
C ASN A 304 -15.31 1.87 -11.62
N LYS A 305 -16.18 2.52 -12.41
CA LYS A 305 -16.44 2.24 -13.83
C LYS A 305 -15.19 2.37 -14.70
N LEU A 306 -14.21 3.19 -14.30
CA LEU A 306 -13.02 3.49 -15.10
C LEU A 306 -11.96 2.39 -15.01
N TRP A 307 -11.92 1.60 -13.93
CA TRP A 307 -11.15 0.35 -13.90
C TRP A 307 -11.64 -0.70 -14.91
N THR A 308 -12.88 -0.58 -15.42
CA THR A 308 -13.36 -1.34 -16.58
C THR A 308 -12.82 -0.74 -17.89
N ALA A 309 -12.76 0.60 -17.98
CA ALA A 309 -12.55 1.34 -19.23
C ALA A 309 -11.09 1.73 -19.56
N ALA A 310 -10.15 1.68 -18.61
CA ALA A 310 -8.79 2.22 -18.75
C ALA A 310 -7.88 1.43 -19.73
N SER A 311 -8.15 1.52 -21.03
CA SER A 311 -7.23 1.22 -22.14
C SER A 311 -7.68 1.76 -23.50
N SER A 312 -8.81 2.49 -23.59
CA SER A 312 -9.40 2.98 -24.85
C SER A 312 -8.76 4.25 -25.43
N THR A 313 -7.48 4.51 -25.16
CA THR A 313 -6.72 5.65 -25.71
C THR A 313 -5.25 5.31 -26.01
N THR A 314 -5.03 4.37 -26.94
CA THR A 314 -3.76 4.30 -27.69
C THR A 314 -4.06 4.43 -29.19
N PRO A 315 -3.78 5.59 -29.83
CA PRO A 315 -3.91 5.72 -31.27
C PRO A 315 -2.94 4.77 -31.98
N GLY A 316 -3.45 3.92 -32.86
CA GLY A 316 -2.65 2.92 -33.57
C GLY A 316 -1.50 3.55 -34.36
N ARG A 317 -0.31 2.96 -34.24
CA ARG A 317 0.82 3.16 -35.15
C ARG A 317 1.23 1.81 -35.71
N ASP A 318 0.93 1.59 -36.98
CA ASP A 318 1.30 0.35 -37.68
C ASP A 318 2.83 0.25 -37.82
N ALA A 319 3.44 -0.58 -36.98
CA ALA A 319 4.87 -0.89 -37.01
C ALA A 319 5.10 -2.22 -37.76
N LEU A 320 5.06 -2.18 -39.09
CA LEU A 320 5.38 -3.33 -39.94
C LEU A 320 6.87 -3.69 -39.82
N ALA A 321 7.18 -4.69 -38.99
CA ALA A 321 8.52 -5.27 -38.86
C ALA A 321 8.76 -6.34 -39.94
N PRO A 322 9.75 -6.17 -40.85
CA PRO A 322 10.01 -7.15 -41.91
C PRO A 322 10.87 -8.33 -41.41
N CYS A 323 10.26 -9.50 -41.25
CA CYS A 323 10.99 -10.74 -40.99
C CYS A 323 11.87 -11.12 -42.20
N ARG A 324 13.18 -11.27 -41.99
CA ARG A 324 14.08 -11.89 -42.98
C ARG A 324 13.77 -13.38 -43.12
N ARG A 325 13.76 -13.89 -44.35
CA ARG A 325 13.71 -15.35 -44.60
C ARG A 325 15.10 -15.95 -44.38
N GLY A 326 15.14 -17.14 -43.77
CA GLY A 326 16.20 -18.12 -43.98
C GLY A 326 15.66 -19.22 -44.91
N ASP A 327 16.53 -19.82 -45.72
CA ASP A 327 16.14 -20.82 -46.72
C ASP A 327 16.16 -22.27 -46.18
N GLY A 328 15.27 -23.09 -46.74
CA GLY A 328 15.47 -24.54 -46.91
C GLY A 328 15.08 -25.46 -45.74
N GLY A 329 14.07 -26.33 -45.96
CA GLY A 329 13.82 -27.51 -45.12
C GLY A 329 12.34 -27.86 -44.94
N GLU A 330 11.82 -28.78 -45.75
CA GLU A 330 10.54 -29.48 -45.48
C GLU A 330 10.73 -30.55 -44.38
N VAL A 331 9.73 -31.16 -43.72
CA VAL A 331 8.27 -31.21 -43.91
C VAL A 331 7.59 -31.13 -42.53
N GLY A 332 6.43 -30.48 -42.42
CA GLY A 332 5.58 -30.59 -41.23
C GLY A 332 4.20 -29.96 -41.41
N THR A 333 3.13 -30.72 -41.18
CA THR A 333 1.75 -30.28 -41.46
C THR A 333 1.32 -29.13 -40.56
N ALA A 334 1.42 -27.90 -41.06
CA ALA A 334 0.98 -26.71 -40.35
C ALA A 334 -0.54 -26.75 -40.12
N MET A 335 -0.97 -26.90 -38.86
CA MET A 335 -2.35 -26.65 -38.48
C MET A 335 -2.68 -25.18 -38.79
N ARG A 336 -3.59 -24.96 -39.74
CA ARG A 336 -4.25 -23.66 -39.89
C ARG A 336 -4.94 -23.32 -38.56
N CYS A 337 -4.41 -22.33 -37.85
CA CYS A 337 -5.21 -21.57 -36.89
C CYS A 337 -6.40 -20.99 -37.65
N LYS A 338 -7.57 -21.64 -37.52
CA LYS A 338 -8.82 -21.07 -38.01
C LYS A 338 -9.02 -19.73 -37.30
N SER A 339 -9.40 -18.72 -38.06
CA SER A 339 -9.81 -17.43 -37.52
C SER A 339 -11.01 -17.64 -36.60
N ALA A 340 -10.77 -17.68 -35.29
CA ALA A 340 -11.83 -17.57 -34.30
C ALA A 340 -12.50 -16.20 -34.49
N THR A 341 -13.82 -16.20 -34.64
CA THR A 341 -14.63 -14.98 -34.71
C THR A 341 -14.45 -14.16 -33.42
N SER A 342 -14.45 -12.84 -33.56
CA SER A 342 -14.00 -11.92 -32.52
C SER A 342 -15.00 -11.70 -31.38
N GLU A 343 -15.21 -12.72 -30.55
CA GLU A 343 -15.70 -12.56 -29.18
C GLU A 343 -14.49 -12.44 -28.23
N GLN A 344 -13.80 -11.30 -28.31
CA GLN A 344 -12.78 -10.95 -27.34
C GLN A 344 -13.46 -10.53 -26.04
N SER A 345 -13.66 -11.48 -25.12
CA SER A 345 -14.12 -11.21 -23.76
C SER A 345 -13.22 -10.16 -23.10
N PRO A 346 -13.75 -9.00 -22.66
CA PRO A 346 -12.93 -7.94 -22.11
C PRO A 346 -12.29 -8.40 -20.78
N CYS A 347 -10.96 -8.44 -20.73
CA CYS A 347 -10.21 -8.80 -19.52
C CYS A 347 -10.21 -7.68 -18.47
N ARG A 348 -11.41 -7.34 -17.96
CA ARG A 348 -11.65 -6.44 -16.81
C ARG A 348 -12.88 -6.90 -16.02
N SER A 349 -12.66 -7.50 -14.85
CA SER A 349 -13.69 -7.53 -13.82
C SER A 349 -13.70 -6.16 -13.10
N PRO A 350 -14.84 -5.47 -12.97
CA PRO A 350 -14.92 -4.26 -12.17
C PRO A 350 -14.67 -4.58 -10.69
N ARG A 351 -14.35 -3.55 -9.88
CA ARG A 351 -14.00 -3.67 -8.45
C ARG A 351 -14.94 -2.80 -7.61
N VAL A 352 -14.93 -2.99 -6.29
CA VAL A 352 -15.79 -2.24 -5.34
C VAL A 352 -14.97 -1.45 -4.31
N ALA A 353 -15.43 -0.24 -3.98
CA ALA A 353 -14.76 0.71 -3.08
C ALA A 353 -15.33 0.70 -1.64
N PHE A 354 -14.45 0.65 -0.64
CA PHE A 354 -14.81 0.55 0.78
C PHE A 354 -15.44 1.83 1.35
N ARG A 355 -16.30 1.69 2.37
CA ARG A 355 -16.75 2.82 3.21
C ARG A 355 -15.74 3.05 4.33
N PHE A 356 -14.70 3.82 4.06
CA PHE A 356 -13.49 3.83 4.91
C PHE A 356 -13.70 4.25 6.38
N LEU A 357 -14.73 5.05 6.71
CA LEU A 357 -15.06 5.43 8.09
C LEU A 357 -16.27 4.67 8.69
N ASP A 358 -16.83 3.68 8.01
CA ASP A 358 -17.83 2.81 8.63
C ASP A 358 -17.20 1.97 9.73
N TRP A 359 -17.82 1.92 10.90
CA TRP A 359 -17.21 1.40 12.12
C TRP A 359 -16.66 -0.03 12.00
N GLU A 360 -17.43 -0.95 11.40
CA GLU A 360 -16.97 -2.33 11.20
C GLU A 360 -16.07 -2.50 9.96
N VAL A 361 -16.02 -1.52 9.05
CA VAL A 361 -15.06 -1.47 7.93
C VAL A 361 -13.69 -0.98 8.43
N LEU A 362 -13.66 0.08 9.25
CA LEU A 362 -12.48 0.49 10.02
C LEU A 362 -11.95 -0.70 10.84
N ARG A 363 -12.83 -1.40 11.56
CA ARG A 363 -12.44 -2.59 12.32
C ARG A 363 -11.83 -3.65 11.41
N PHE A 364 -12.49 -3.98 10.29
CA PHE A 364 -12.04 -4.99 9.34
C PHE A 364 -10.64 -4.67 8.77
N LEU A 365 -10.45 -3.47 8.23
CA LEU A 365 -9.20 -3.08 7.56
C LEU A 365 -8.03 -2.89 8.53
N LEU A 366 -8.25 -2.24 9.69
CA LEU A 366 -7.20 -2.07 10.71
C LEU A 366 -6.86 -3.42 11.39
N SER A 367 -7.86 -4.27 11.62
CA SER A 367 -7.62 -5.65 12.09
C SER A 367 -6.90 -6.50 11.07
N ASN A 368 -7.04 -6.24 9.77
CA ASN A 368 -6.32 -6.96 8.74
C ASN A 368 -4.83 -6.61 8.73
N LEU A 369 -4.50 -5.31 8.78
CA LEU A 369 -3.12 -4.85 8.98
C LEU A 369 -2.49 -5.50 10.22
N ARG A 370 -3.20 -5.52 11.35
CA ARG A 370 -2.72 -6.15 12.58
C ARG A 370 -2.52 -7.67 12.43
N TRP A 371 -3.47 -8.37 11.81
CA TRP A 371 -3.39 -9.81 11.56
C TRP A 371 -2.09 -10.19 10.83
N TRP A 372 -1.70 -9.43 9.80
CA TRP A 372 -0.43 -9.67 9.09
C TRP A 372 0.82 -9.37 9.93
N MET A 373 0.77 -8.38 10.83
CA MET A 373 1.87 -8.06 11.77
C MET A 373 2.03 -9.08 12.91
N ASP A 374 0.92 -9.64 13.42
CA ASP A 374 0.93 -10.52 14.60
C ASP A 374 1.01 -12.02 14.24
N GLU A 375 0.24 -12.52 13.25
CA GLU A 375 0.17 -13.95 12.90
C GLU A 375 1.34 -14.40 12.00
N TYR A 376 1.66 -13.61 10.98
CA TYR A 376 2.68 -13.95 9.96
C TYR A 376 4.02 -13.25 10.21
N ARG A 377 3.98 -12.10 10.89
CA ARG A 377 5.13 -11.28 11.29
C ARG A 377 5.84 -10.58 10.13
N PHE A 378 5.08 -10.09 9.15
CA PHE A 378 5.56 -9.06 8.23
C PHE A 378 6.08 -7.83 9.00
N ASP A 379 7.13 -7.17 8.52
CA ASP A 379 7.79 -6.01 9.15
C ASP A 379 7.20 -4.66 8.71
N GLY A 380 6.15 -4.69 7.90
CA GLY A 380 5.52 -3.51 7.33
C GLY A 380 4.84 -3.81 6.00
N PHE A 381 4.47 -2.75 5.28
CA PHE A 381 3.54 -2.82 4.16
C PHE A 381 3.87 -1.86 3.02
N ARG A 382 3.57 -2.28 1.79
CA ARG A 382 3.17 -1.35 0.72
C ARG A 382 1.66 -1.29 0.72
N PHE A 383 1.10 -0.08 0.73
CA PHE A 383 -0.31 0.14 0.45
C PHE A 383 -0.43 0.40 -1.05
N ASP A 384 -1.14 -0.47 -1.76
CA ASP A 384 -1.29 -0.41 -3.21
C ASP A 384 -2.47 0.49 -3.60
N GLY A 385 -2.36 1.18 -4.73
CA GLY A 385 -3.42 2.04 -5.25
C GLY A 385 -3.77 3.25 -4.38
N VAL A 386 -2.81 3.83 -3.63
CA VAL A 386 -3.08 4.97 -2.73
C VAL A 386 -3.63 6.18 -3.48
N THR A 387 -3.18 6.48 -4.71
CA THR A 387 -3.79 7.53 -5.55
C THR A 387 -5.28 7.26 -5.85
N SER A 388 -5.70 5.99 -5.91
CA SER A 388 -7.11 5.65 -6.09
C SER A 388 -7.94 5.83 -4.82
N MET A 389 -7.30 5.80 -3.65
CA MET A 389 -7.95 6.10 -2.37
C MET A 389 -8.08 7.61 -2.22
N LEU A 390 -6.96 8.34 -2.30
CA LEU A 390 -6.84 9.76 -1.99
C LEU A 390 -7.82 10.68 -2.75
N TYR A 391 -8.31 10.29 -3.92
CA TYR A 391 -9.17 11.14 -4.75
C TYR A 391 -10.46 10.43 -5.17
N HIS A 392 -11.58 11.15 -5.13
CA HIS A 392 -12.87 10.65 -5.63
C HIS A 392 -12.88 10.39 -7.16
N HIS A 393 -11.95 10.99 -7.91
CA HIS A 393 -11.70 10.69 -9.34
C HIS A 393 -10.61 9.62 -9.55
N HIS A 394 -10.09 9.05 -8.46
CA HIS A 394 -9.12 7.94 -8.43
C HIS A 394 -7.81 8.17 -9.22
N GLY A 395 -7.47 9.44 -9.50
CA GLY A 395 -6.38 9.81 -10.43
C GLY A 395 -6.62 9.47 -11.91
N ILE A 396 -7.81 8.97 -12.30
CA ILE A 396 -8.04 8.48 -13.66
C ILE A 396 -8.53 9.62 -14.57
N GLY A 397 -7.87 9.80 -15.72
CA GLY A 397 -8.20 10.88 -16.67
C GLY A 397 -7.75 12.28 -16.21
N VAL A 398 -7.07 12.36 -15.05
CA VAL A 398 -6.53 13.58 -14.47
C VAL A 398 -5.01 13.54 -14.56
N GLY A 399 -4.39 14.63 -15.00
CA GLY A 399 -2.95 14.84 -14.88
C GLY A 399 -2.64 15.63 -13.62
N PHE A 400 -1.52 15.33 -12.98
CA PHE A 400 -0.99 16.10 -11.87
C PHE A 400 0.21 16.91 -12.40
N SER A 401 0.07 18.23 -12.47
CA SER A 401 1.10 19.16 -12.92
C SER A 401 2.06 19.57 -11.80
N GLY A 402 1.61 19.48 -10.55
CA GLY A 402 2.32 20.03 -9.39
C GLY A 402 1.75 21.35 -8.87
N ASP A 403 0.62 21.83 -9.42
CA ASP A 403 -0.17 22.88 -8.79
C ASP A 403 -0.86 22.31 -7.53
N TYR A 404 -0.68 22.96 -6.38
CA TYR A 404 -1.14 22.39 -5.11
C TYR A 404 -2.67 22.30 -5.04
N SER A 405 -3.41 23.08 -5.83
CA SER A 405 -4.87 22.95 -5.93
C SER A 405 -5.35 21.60 -6.49
N GLU A 406 -4.48 20.82 -7.15
CA GLU A 406 -4.77 19.45 -7.59
C GLU A 406 -4.86 18.47 -6.39
N TYR A 407 -4.16 18.76 -5.28
CA TYR A 407 -3.95 17.84 -4.14
C TYR A 407 -4.76 18.21 -2.88
N PHE A 408 -5.39 19.39 -2.87
CA PHE A 408 -6.18 19.90 -1.75
C PHE A 408 -7.52 20.46 -2.23
N GLY A 409 -8.59 20.23 -1.47
CA GLY A 409 -9.96 20.60 -1.84
C GLY A 409 -10.93 19.40 -1.88
N LEU A 410 -12.13 19.62 -2.41
CA LEU A 410 -13.28 18.69 -2.39
C LEU A 410 -13.11 17.44 -3.27
N GLN A 411 -12.03 17.36 -4.06
CA GLN A 411 -11.69 16.17 -4.85
C GLN A 411 -11.02 15.07 -4.02
N VAL A 412 -10.55 15.39 -2.81
CA VAL A 412 -9.86 14.45 -1.91
C VAL A 412 -10.87 13.65 -1.09
N ASP A 413 -10.74 12.32 -1.10
CA ASP A 413 -11.57 11.42 -0.29
C ASP A 413 -11.05 11.40 1.15
N GLU A 414 -11.58 12.29 1.99
CA GLU A 414 -11.12 12.45 3.37
C GLU A 414 -11.47 11.24 4.26
N ASP A 415 -12.49 10.46 3.89
CA ASP A 415 -12.82 9.18 4.55
C ASP A 415 -11.62 8.22 4.43
N SER A 416 -11.09 8.05 3.21
CA SER A 416 -9.93 7.20 2.93
C SER A 416 -8.63 7.75 3.55
N LEU A 417 -8.44 9.07 3.53
CA LEU A 417 -7.24 9.73 4.05
C LEU A 417 -7.14 9.58 5.56
N VAL A 418 -8.26 9.71 6.28
CA VAL A 418 -8.32 9.46 7.73
C VAL A 418 -8.10 7.98 8.06
N TYR A 419 -8.63 7.04 7.26
CA TYR A 419 -8.29 5.62 7.39
C TYR A 419 -6.79 5.35 7.24
N LEU A 420 -6.11 6.01 6.29
CA LEU A 420 -4.65 5.89 6.12
C LEU A 420 -3.87 6.52 7.28
N MET A 421 -4.31 7.66 7.81
CA MET A 421 -3.72 8.27 9.03
C MET A 421 -3.87 7.34 10.24
N LEU A 422 -5.07 6.77 10.47
CA LEU A 422 -5.31 5.78 11.52
C LEU A 422 -4.44 4.52 11.34
N SER A 423 -4.28 4.06 10.10
CA SER A 423 -3.43 2.89 9.78
C SER A 423 -1.97 3.14 10.11
N ASN A 424 -1.38 4.26 9.63
CA ASN A 424 0.01 4.59 9.92
C ASN A 424 0.22 4.91 11.41
N HIS A 425 -0.71 5.62 12.06
CA HIS A 425 -0.65 5.89 13.50
C HIS A 425 -0.67 4.59 14.32
N MET A 426 -1.59 3.65 14.03
CA MET A 426 -1.64 2.33 14.66
C MET A 426 -0.31 1.59 14.48
N LEU A 427 0.19 1.52 13.25
CA LEU A 427 1.34 0.71 12.90
C LEU A 427 2.63 1.21 13.56
N HIS A 428 2.89 2.51 13.53
CA HIS A 428 4.09 3.08 14.15
C HIS A 428 4.01 3.15 15.69
N SER A 429 2.80 3.22 16.27
CA SER A 429 2.62 3.19 17.74
C SER A 429 2.72 1.78 18.33
N LEU A 430 2.28 0.74 17.61
CA LEU A 430 2.36 -0.65 18.06
C LEU A 430 3.67 -1.35 17.66
N TYR A 431 4.31 -0.92 16.58
CA TYR A 431 5.48 -1.59 15.99
C TYR A 431 6.56 -0.54 15.63
N GLU A 432 7.41 -0.18 16.60
CA GLU A 432 8.48 0.84 16.49
C GLU A 432 9.36 0.74 15.22
N HIS A 433 9.56 -0.48 14.71
CA HIS A 433 10.41 -0.76 13.54
C HIS A 433 9.64 -0.98 12.23
N CYS A 434 8.32 -0.71 12.21
CA CYS A 434 7.48 -0.84 11.03
C CYS A 434 7.97 0.03 9.87
N ILE A 435 7.67 -0.39 8.63
CA ILE A 435 7.93 0.36 7.41
C ILE A 435 6.62 0.46 6.63
N THR A 436 6.14 1.66 6.30
CA THR A 436 4.98 1.83 5.42
C THR A 436 5.34 2.60 4.14
N ILE A 437 4.94 2.04 3.00
CA ILE A 437 5.21 2.57 1.65
C ILE A 437 3.89 2.86 0.95
N GLY A 438 3.71 4.09 0.45
CA GLY A 438 2.56 4.44 -0.40
C GLY A 438 2.85 4.21 -1.89
N GLU A 439 2.04 3.39 -2.56
CA GLU A 439 1.94 3.42 -4.03
C GLU A 439 1.08 4.62 -4.46
N ASP A 440 1.72 5.79 -4.52
CA ASP A 440 1.11 7.01 -5.02
C ASP A 440 1.83 7.57 -6.25
N VAL A 441 1.11 7.69 -7.36
CA VAL A 441 1.58 8.29 -8.62
C VAL A 441 1.36 9.80 -8.68
N SER A 442 0.39 10.38 -7.96
CA SER A 442 0.16 11.85 -8.02
C SER A 442 1.35 12.60 -7.44
N GLY A 443 1.87 12.13 -6.31
CA GLY A 443 2.91 12.82 -5.55
C GLY A 443 2.36 13.78 -4.52
N MET A 444 1.30 13.38 -3.81
CA MET A 444 0.65 14.21 -2.80
C MET A 444 1.64 14.76 -1.76
N PRO A 445 1.73 16.09 -1.60
CA PRO A 445 2.52 16.71 -0.53
C PRO A 445 2.12 16.20 0.85
N ALA A 446 3.08 16.11 1.77
CA ALA A 446 2.92 15.58 3.12
C ALA A 446 2.45 14.11 3.27
N LEU A 447 2.28 13.35 2.18
CA LEU A 447 1.94 11.91 2.23
C LEU A 447 2.93 11.11 3.11
N CYS A 448 4.23 11.39 2.94
CA CYS A 448 5.33 10.75 3.67
C CYS A 448 5.86 11.62 4.84
N ARG A 449 4.95 12.27 5.59
CA ARG A 449 5.26 13.02 6.83
C ARG A 449 4.45 12.46 8.01
N PRO A 450 4.93 12.60 9.26
CA PRO A 450 4.22 12.15 10.46
C PRO A 450 2.81 12.75 10.58
N VAL A 451 1.91 11.99 11.20
CA VAL A 451 0.53 12.44 11.49
C VAL A 451 0.50 13.65 12.43
N SER A 452 1.48 13.79 13.33
CA SER A 452 1.66 14.95 14.23
C SER A 452 2.00 16.27 13.49
N GLU A 453 2.60 16.18 12.31
CA GLU A 453 2.87 17.30 11.40
C GLU A 453 1.68 17.60 10.46
N GLY A 454 0.59 16.82 10.53
CA GLY A 454 -0.53 16.85 9.59
C GLY A 454 -0.33 15.99 8.34
N GLY A 455 0.74 15.19 8.28
CA GLY A 455 0.98 14.24 7.19
C GLY A 455 0.14 12.96 7.27
N CYS A 456 0.24 12.12 6.25
CA CYS A 456 -0.51 10.85 6.20
C CYS A 456 0.17 9.69 6.96
N GLY A 457 1.46 9.83 7.31
CA GLY A 457 2.21 8.91 8.17
C GLY A 457 3.03 7.82 7.46
N PHE A 458 3.17 7.85 6.14
CA PHE A 458 4.03 6.89 5.42
C PHE A 458 5.53 7.18 5.63
N ASP A 459 6.38 6.14 5.68
CA ASP A 459 7.84 6.32 5.64
C ASP A 459 8.32 6.73 4.22
N TYR A 460 7.74 6.10 3.19
CA TYR A 460 8.20 6.21 1.80
C TYR A 460 7.03 6.27 0.80
N ARG A 461 7.31 6.74 -0.41
CA ARG A 461 6.47 6.53 -1.60
C ARG A 461 7.31 5.98 -2.76
N LEU A 462 6.67 5.32 -3.72
CA LEU A 462 7.35 4.87 -4.94
C LEU A 462 7.64 6.03 -5.90
N ALA A 463 8.83 6.03 -6.50
CA ALA A 463 9.26 7.03 -7.49
C ALA A 463 8.78 6.66 -8.91
N MET A 464 7.46 6.52 -9.08
CA MET A 464 6.82 5.84 -10.21
C MET A 464 7.10 6.44 -11.60
N ALA A 465 7.50 7.72 -11.69
CA ALA A 465 7.86 8.38 -12.95
C ALA A 465 9.25 7.97 -13.50
N ILE A 466 10.10 7.31 -12.71
CA ILE A 466 11.45 6.92 -13.15
C ILE A 466 11.42 5.81 -14.22
N PRO A 467 10.66 4.70 -14.06
CA PRO A 467 10.43 3.72 -15.13
C PRO A 467 9.98 4.33 -16.45
N ASP A 468 8.97 5.22 -16.43
CA ASP A 468 8.46 5.88 -17.63
C ASP A 468 9.54 6.68 -18.36
N LYS A 469 10.46 7.33 -17.62
CA LYS A 469 11.56 8.07 -18.23
C LYS A 469 12.55 7.16 -18.95
N TRP A 470 12.82 5.97 -18.42
CA TRP A 470 13.63 4.96 -19.10
C TRP A 470 12.91 4.39 -20.32
N ILE A 471 11.63 4.03 -20.19
CA ILE A 471 10.81 3.53 -21.32
C ILE A 471 10.76 4.56 -22.45
N GLN A 472 10.49 5.84 -22.15
CA GLN A 472 10.52 6.93 -23.12
C GLN A 472 11.86 7.02 -23.84
N SER A 473 12.97 6.96 -23.10
CA SER A 473 14.33 7.14 -23.64
C SER A 473 14.76 5.96 -24.54
N LEU A 474 14.38 4.73 -24.16
CA LEU A 474 14.71 3.52 -24.91
C LEU A 474 13.81 3.32 -26.15
N THR A 475 12.53 3.73 -26.08
CA THR A 475 11.57 3.58 -27.19
C THR A 475 11.60 4.71 -28.21
N ASN A 476 12.01 5.92 -27.80
CA ASN A 476 12.03 7.12 -28.67
C ASN A 476 13.42 7.79 -28.72
N PRO A 477 14.53 7.07 -28.99
CA PRO A 477 15.89 7.59 -28.89
C PRO A 477 16.17 8.79 -29.81
N THR A 478 15.47 8.91 -30.94
CA THR A 478 15.61 10.06 -31.87
C THR A 478 15.06 11.38 -31.31
N LYS A 479 14.23 11.37 -30.25
CA LYS A 479 13.90 12.60 -29.50
C LYS A 479 15.00 13.04 -28.53
N GLY A 480 16.02 12.21 -28.27
CA GLY A 480 17.14 12.53 -27.40
C GLY A 480 18.34 13.21 -28.07
N LEU A 481 18.45 13.16 -29.41
CA LEU A 481 19.64 13.65 -30.14
C LEU A 481 19.40 14.86 -31.07
N HIS A 482 18.20 15.44 -31.10
CA HIS A 482 17.86 16.57 -31.98
C HIS A 482 17.29 17.79 -31.23
N SER A 483 17.94 18.17 -30.13
CA SER A 483 17.80 19.53 -29.58
C SER A 483 19.07 20.08 -28.93
N SER A 484 20.25 19.72 -29.42
CA SER A 484 21.46 20.56 -29.26
C SER A 484 21.35 21.79 -30.16
N ARG A 485 20.38 22.66 -29.88
CA ARG A 485 20.56 24.09 -30.16
C ARG A 485 21.56 24.59 -29.12
N ASP A 486 22.55 25.34 -29.55
CA ASP A 486 23.42 26.05 -28.64
C ASP A 486 22.58 26.88 -27.66
N PRO A 487 23.00 27.02 -26.38
CA PRO A 487 22.34 27.95 -25.48
C PRO A 487 22.32 29.34 -26.15
N PRO A 488 21.19 30.06 -26.16
CA PRO A 488 21.16 31.41 -26.71
C PRO A 488 22.25 32.23 -26.01
N PRO A 489 23.08 32.98 -26.75
CA PRO A 489 24.19 33.71 -26.16
C PRO A 489 23.65 34.62 -25.05
N TYR A 490 24.33 34.61 -23.90
CA TYR A 490 23.93 35.43 -22.75
C TYR A 490 23.66 36.86 -23.20
N PRO A 491 22.55 37.47 -22.76
CA PRO A 491 22.33 38.90 -23.01
C PRO A 491 23.54 39.66 -22.45
N PRO A 492 24.09 40.65 -23.17
CA PRO A 492 25.23 41.40 -22.69
C PRO A 492 24.88 42.06 -21.34
N PRO A 493 25.84 42.16 -20.41
CA PRO A 493 25.59 42.78 -19.11
C PRO A 493 25.05 44.20 -19.32
N PRO A 494 24.06 44.65 -18.51
CA PRO A 494 23.49 45.98 -18.65
C PRO A 494 24.60 47.03 -18.52
N HIS A 495 24.58 48.03 -19.41
CA HIS A 495 25.54 49.12 -19.36
C HIS A 495 25.53 49.76 -17.96
N PRO A 496 26.70 50.09 -17.38
CA PRO A 496 26.76 50.70 -16.06
C PRO A 496 26.03 52.05 -16.08
N SER A 497 25.07 52.21 -15.17
CA SER A 497 24.34 53.46 -14.98
C SER A 497 25.33 54.62 -14.76
N PRO A 498 25.10 55.80 -15.37
CA PRO A 498 26.02 56.92 -15.22
C PRO A 498 26.13 57.33 -13.75
N LEU A 499 27.37 57.42 -13.25
CA LEU A 499 27.66 57.87 -11.89
C LEU A 499 27.13 59.29 -11.66
N PRO A 500 26.53 59.60 -10.49
CA PRO A 500 26.06 60.93 -10.18
C PRO A 500 27.23 61.92 -10.13
N THR A 501 27.11 63.03 -10.86
CA THR A 501 28.15 64.07 -10.90
C THR A 501 28.28 64.76 -9.54
N PRO A 502 29.48 64.85 -8.94
CA PRO A 502 29.68 65.58 -7.70
C PRO A 502 29.50 67.10 -7.91
N PRO A 503 29.02 67.83 -6.88
CA PRO A 503 28.81 69.28 -6.99
C PRO A 503 30.14 70.04 -7.15
N ARG A 504 30.14 71.08 -7.99
CA ARG A 504 31.32 71.93 -8.23
C ARG A 504 31.68 72.77 -7.00
N THR A 505 32.90 72.61 -6.49
CA THR A 505 33.53 73.59 -5.59
C THR A 505 34.24 74.69 -6.39
N PRO A 506 34.20 75.96 -5.94
CA PRO A 506 34.90 77.07 -6.59
C PRO A 506 36.41 77.06 -6.29
N PRO A 507 37.25 77.63 -7.18
CA PRO A 507 38.70 77.59 -7.02
C PRO A 507 39.21 78.52 -5.91
N ARG A 508 40.30 78.11 -5.24
CA ARG A 508 41.19 79.01 -4.47
C ARG A 508 42.63 78.81 -4.92
N THR A 509 43.37 79.91 -5.00
CA THR A 509 44.77 79.98 -5.42
C THR A 509 45.74 79.62 -4.28
N PRO A 510 46.97 79.15 -4.60
CA PRO A 510 47.93 78.66 -3.61
C PRO A 510 48.90 79.74 -3.10
N PRO A 511 49.37 79.65 -1.84
CA PRO A 511 50.63 80.21 -1.37
C PRO A 511 51.79 79.19 -1.44
N ARG A 512 53.01 79.64 -1.08
CA ARG A 512 54.30 78.94 -1.26
C ARG A 512 54.82 78.27 0.06
N PRO A 513 55.92 77.48 0.02
CA PRO A 513 56.14 76.39 0.97
C PRO A 513 57.13 76.69 2.13
N SER A 514 57.48 75.61 2.85
CA SER A 514 58.57 75.39 3.83
C SER A 514 58.45 76.00 5.23
N GLU A 515 58.33 75.11 6.22
CA GLU A 515 59.31 74.98 7.33
C GLU A 515 59.22 73.57 7.93
N ALA A 516 60.13 73.18 8.84
CA ALA A 516 60.30 71.81 9.32
C ALA A 516 60.52 71.71 10.84
N SER A 517 60.10 70.61 11.45
CA SER A 517 60.46 70.21 12.82
C SER A 517 60.40 68.68 12.99
N CYS A 518 61.08 68.14 14.01
CA CYS A 518 61.25 66.70 14.23
C CYS A 518 61.14 66.30 15.71
N GLN A 519 60.57 65.11 15.96
CA GLN A 519 60.65 64.19 17.12
C GLN A 519 59.78 62.98 16.70
N GLY A 520 60.21 61.71 16.67
CA GLY A 520 60.78 60.83 17.72
C GLY A 520 59.72 59.73 18.00
N ASP A 521 59.96 58.41 18.04
CA ASP A 521 61.19 57.58 17.98
C ASP A 521 60.93 56.17 17.35
N ALA A 522 62.00 55.40 17.07
CA ALA A 522 62.18 53.94 16.82
C ALA A 522 61.04 53.04 16.22
N CYS A 523 61.22 52.17 15.19
CA CYS A 523 62.18 51.05 14.95
C CYS A 523 62.04 49.86 15.95
N LEU A 524 62.09 48.55 15.61
CA LEU A 524 62.40 47.73 14.40
C LEU A 524 61.19 46.76 14.09
N ILE A 525 61.02 45.92 13.05
CA ILE A 525 61.80 45.25 11.96
C ILE A 525 62.52 43.91 12.33
N ASN A 526 62.52 42.91 11.41
CA ASN A 526 63.16 41.54 11.38
C ASN A 526 62.49 40.40 12.21
N GLU A 527 62.49 39.10 11.85
CA GLU A 527 62.78 38.33 10.60
C GLU A 527 62.20 36.87 10.66
N ALA A 528 62.46 36.01 9.65
CA ALA A 528 61.99 34.61 9.51
C ALA A 528 63.03 33.73 8.74
N PRO A 529 62.86 32.42 8.46
CA PRO A 529 61.85 31.44 8.88
C PRO A 529 62.44 30.39 9.88
N PRO A 530 62.93 29.14 9.59
CA PRO A 530 62.99 28.30 8.37
C PRO A 530 61.91 27.16 8.35
N ALA A 531 62.20 25.94 7.87
CA ALA A 531 61.26 24.80 7.73
C ALA A 531 61.93 23.41 7.83
N THR A 532 61.13 22.33 7.92
CA THR A 532 61.54 20.91 7.72
C THR A 532 60.42 20.08 7.08
N GLU A 533 60.77 19.18 6.15
CA GLU A 533 59.86 18.23 5.46
C GLU A 533 59.86 16.81 6.11
N LEU A 534 59.39 15.80 5.36
CA LEU A 534 59.44 14.34 5.55
C LEU A 534 58.30 13.74 6.40
N SER A 535 57.68 12.61 6.02
CA SER A 535 57.72 11.89 4.73
C SER A 535 56.50 10.97 4.56
N CYS A 536 56.19 10.56 3.33
CA CYS A 536 55.18 9.54 3.03
C CYS A 536 55.80 8.14 2.99
N LYS A 537 55.14 7.13 3.58
CA LYS A 537 55.40 5.71 3.32
C LYS A 537 54.09 4.94 3.18
N ARG A 538 54.12 3.94 2.28
CA ARG A 538 53.02 3.02 1.98
C ARG A 538 53.01 1.84 2.97
N ALA A 539 51.81 1.39 3.31
CA ALA A 539 51.45 -0.01 3.47
C ALA A 539 50.01 -0.15 2.96
#